data_AF-A0A560WJU8-F1
#
_entry.id   AF-A0A560WJU8-F1
#
_cell.length_a   1.000
_cell.length_b   1.000
_cell.length_c   1.000
_cell.angle_alpha   90.00
_cell.angle_beta   90.00
_cell.angle_gamma   90.00
#
_symmetry.space_group_name_H-M   'P 1'
#
loop_
_entity.id
_entity.type
_entity.pdbx_description
1 polymer ?
#
loop_
_entity_poly.entity_id
_entity_poly.type
_entity_poly.pdbx_seq_one_letter_code
_entity_poly.pdbx_strand_id
1 'polypeptide(L)'
;MTCSAAASLARYLGTQTPAWSDDPAVGAHGEGVRMSYLDLTDRADWCDVARKGLAAGDRRTTWLAGSMAPELDLRAFRDLRG
;
A
#
# COMPACT_ATOMS: atom_id res chain seq x y z
N MET A 1 -14.87 6.46 -8.72
CA MET A 1 -14.78 7.23 -7.45
C MET A 1 -14.38 6.30 -6.31
N THR A 2 -13.16 5.74 -6.31
CA THR A 2 -12.71 4.76 -5.27
C THR A 2 -11.20 4.76 -4.97
N CYS A 3 -10.42 5.77 -5.40
CA CYS A 3 -8.98 5.86 -5.03
C CYS A 3 -8.71 6.25 -3.57
N SER A 4 -9.74 6.52 -2.75
CA SER A 4 -9.54 7.07 -1.39
C SER A 4 -9.29 6.03 -0.31
N ALA A 5 -9.79 4.80 -0.46
CA ALA A 5 -9.71 3.80 0.61
C ALA A 5 -8.27 3.30 0.82
N ALA A 6 -7.56 2.98 -0.25
CA ALA A 6 -6.18 2.49 -0.18
C ALA A 6 -5.21 3.53 0.41
N ALA A 7 -5.35 4.80 0.02
CA ALA A 7 -4.51 5.88 0.54
C ALA A 7 -4.78 6.18 2.03
N SER A 8 -6.05 6.16 2.45
CA SER A 8 -6.40 6.29 3.86
C SER A 8 -5.90 5.11 4.70
N LEU A 9 -5.94 3.89 4.15
CA LEU A 9 -5.43 2.70 4.83
C LEU A 9 -3.91 2.72 4.96
N ALA A 10 -3.19 3.10 3.90
CA ALA A 10 -1.73 3.26 3.92
C ALA A 10 -1.29 4.32 4.95
N ARG A 11 -2.02 5.44 5.03
CA ARG A 11 -1.76 6.47 6.03
C ARG A 11 -2.07 5.99 7.45
N TYR A 12 -3.16 5.26 7.65
CA TYR A 12 -3.49 4.63 8.93
C TYR A 12 -2.39 3.68 9.39
N LEU A 13 -1.95 2.78 8.48
CA LEU A 13 -0.84 1.85 8.68
C LEU A 13 0.48 2.54 9.06
N GLY A 14 0.79 3.68 8.44
CA GLY A 14 2.00 4.46 8.76
C GLY A 14 1.95 5.23 10.09
N THR A 15 0.76 5.41 10.68
CA THR A 15 0.58 6.24 11.89
C THR A 15 0.19 5.46 13.15
N GLN A 16 -0.29 4.21 13.03
CA GLN A 16 -0.90 3.45 14.13
C GLN A 16 -0.07 2.28 14.64
N THR A 17 1.18 2.12 14.22
CA THR A 17 2.10 1.16 14.85
C THR A 17 2.94 1.93 15.88
N PRO A 18 2.52 2.02 17.15
CA PRO A 18 3.35 2.62 18.18
C PRO A 18 4.62 1.79 18.35
N ALA A 19 5.77 2.38 18.02
CA ALA A 19 7.09 1.75 18.10
C ALA A 19 7.54 1.37 19.53
N TRP A 20 6.71 1.60 20.55
CA TRP A 20 7.03 1.41 21.98
C TRP A 20 6.26 0.26 22.64
N SER A 21 5.41 -0.47 21.90
CA SER A 21 4.62 -1.56 22.46
C SER A 21 5.17 -2.92 22.04
N ASP A 22 5.75 -3.65 23.01
CA ASP A 22 6.11 -5.07 22.88
C ASP A 22 4.89 -6.01 22.99
N ASP A 23 3.67 -5.48 22.86
CA ASP A 23 2.45 -6.26 22.96
C ASP A 23 2.28 -7.13 21.69
N PRO A 24 2.33 -8.47 21.81
CA PRO A 24 2.16 -9.36 20.67
C PRO A 24 0.80 -9.21 19.97
N ALA A 25 -0.23 -8.69 20.64
CA ALA A 25 -1.52 -8.37 20.04
C ALA A 25 -1.43 -7.17 19.08
N VAL A 26 -0.58 -6.17 19.37
CA VAL A 26 -0.33 -5.02 18.49
C VAL A 26 0.45 -5.45 17.24
N GLY A 27 1.43 -6.35 17.41
CA GLY A 27 2.15 -6.95 16.28
C GLY A 27 1.24 -7.80 15.38
N ALA A 28 0.39 -8.65 15.97
CA ALA A 28 -0.56 -9.48 15.24
C ALA A 28 -1.63 -8.63 14.52
N HIS A 29 -2.08 -7.53 15.13
CA HIS A 29 -2.99 -6.58 14.49
C HIS A 29 -2.33 -5.90 13.29
N GLY A 30 -1.09 -5.43 13.44
CA GLY A 30 -0.32 -4.80 12.36
C GLY A 30 -0.14 -5.72 11.15
N GLU A 31 0.22 -6.98 11.38
CA GLU A 31 0.36 -7.96 10.29
C GLU A 31 -1.00 -8.25 9.61
N GLY A 32 -2.10 -8.35 10.37
CA GLY A 32 -3.43 -8.54 9.80
C GLY A 32 -3.87 -7.38 8.89
N VAL A 33 -3.57 -6.14 9.27
CA VAL A 33 -3.87 -4.97 8.44
C VAL A 33 -2.95 -4.92 7.21
N ARG A 34 -1.66 -5.28 7.36
CA ARG A 34 -0.72 -5.38 6.24
C ARG A 34 -1.18 -6.40 5.21
N MET A 35 -1.58 -7.60 5.64
CA MET A 35 -2.10 -8.64 4.74
C MET A 35 -3.38 -8.18 4.03
N SER A 36 -4.31 -7.56 4.75
CA SER A 36 -5.54 -7.01 4.15
C SER A 36 -5.26 -5.93 3.10
N TYR A 37 -4.23 -5.11 3.33
CA TYR A 37 -3.78 -4.10 2.38
C TYR A 37 -3.17 -4.72 1.12
N LEU A 38 -2.33 -5.74 1.29
CA LEU A 38 -1.74 -6.47 0.16
C LEU A 38 -2.85 -7.15 -0.67
N ASP A 39 -3.81 -7.83 -0.05
CA ASP A 39 -4.94 -8.44 -0.75
C ASP A 39 -5.72 -7.43 -1.60
N LEU A 40 -5.98 -6.23 -1.07
CA LEU A 40 -6.66 -5.16 -1.82
C LEU A 40 -5.83 -4.65 -3.00
N THR A 41 -4.51 -4.54 -2.82
CA THR A 41 -3.60 -3.99 -3.84
C THR A 41 -3.13 -5.03 -4.86
N ASP A 42 -3.31 -6.32 -4.58
CA ASP A 42 -2.99 -7.40 -5.53
C ASP A 42 -4.14 -7.71 -6.52
N ARG A 43 -5.34 -7.15 -6.28
CA ARG A 43 -6.48 -7.27 -7.18
C ARG A 43 -6.18 -6.66 -8.55
N ALA A 44 -6.66 -7.32 -9.60
CA ALA A 44 -6.43 -6.92 -10.99
C ALA A 44 -7.01 -5.53 -11.30
N ASP A 45 -8.21 -5.22 -10.80
CA ASP A 45 -8.86 -3.93 -11.00
C ASP A 45 -8.09 -2.77 -10.36
N TRP A 46 -7.51 -3.00 -9.18
CA TRP A 46 -6.62 -2.03 -8.54
C TRP A 46 -5.32 -1.88 -9.34
N CYS A 47 -4.70 -2.97 -9.78
CA CYS A 47 -3.48 -2.93 -10.57
C CYS A 47 -3.66 -2.09 -11.85
N ASP A 48 -4.79 -2.24 -12.53
CA ASP A 48 -5.09 -1.47 -13.74
C ASP A 48 -5.25 0.03 -13.46
N VAL A 49 -5.93 0.38 -12.37
CA VAL A 49 -6.07 1.78 -11.93
C VAL A 49 -4.72 2.37 -11.55
N ALA A 50 -3.90 1.63 -10.79
CA ALA A 50 -2.58 2.06 -10.36
C ALA A 50 -1.63 2.26 -11.55
N ARG A 51 -1.59 1.34 -12.52
CA ARG A 51 -0.75 1.52 -13.70
C ARG A 51 -1.19 2.71 -14.56
N LYS A 52 -2.50 2.90 -14.76
CA LYS A 52 -3.04 4.06 -15.49
C LYS A 52 -2.75 5.38 -14.78
N GLY A 53 -2.89 5.41 -13.45
CA GLY A 53 -2.58 6.58 -12.64
C GLY A 53 -1.10 6.96 -12.73
N LEU A 54 -0.21 5.98 -12.63
CA LEU A 54 1.22 6.19 -12.78
C LEU A 54 1.58 6.72 -14.17
N ALA A 55 1.04 6.12 -15.23
CA ALA A 55 1.26 6.56 -16.61
C ALA A 55 0.74 8.00 -16.85
N ALA A 56 -0.30 8.41 -16.14
CA ALA A 56 -0.84 9.77 -16.18
C ALA A 56 -0.06 10.76 -15.28
N GLY A 57 0.99 10.32 -14.59
CA GLY A 57 1.76 11.16 -13.66
C GLY A 57 0.99 11.54 -12.39
N ASP A 58 -0.02 10.78 -11.99
CA ASP A 58 -0.77 11.04 -10.77
C ASP A 58 0.16 11.03 -9.55
N ARG A 59 0.18 12.15 -8.82
CA ARG A 59 1.12 12.38 -7.71
C ARG A 59 1.04 11.31 -6.62
N ARG A 60 -0.16 10.80 -6.31
CA ARG A 60 -0.32 9.78 -5.26
C ARG A 60 0.26 8.45 -5.71
N THR A 61 0.00 8.10 -6.96
CA THR A 61 0.47 6.84 -7.55
C THR A 61 1.98 6.85 -7.74
N THR A 62 2.55 7.99 -8.15
CA THR A 62 4.01 8.19 -8.23
C THR A 62 4.67 8.06 -6.86
N TRP A 63 4.11 8.67 -5.81
CA TRP A 63 4.61 8.51 -4.44
C TRP A 63 4.54 7.06 -3.98
N LEU A 64 3.42 6.38 -4.25
CA LEU A 64 3.23 4.98 -3.87
C LEU A 64 4.26 4.06 -4.54
N ALA A 65 4.50 4.25 -5.84
CA ALA A 65 5.49 3.51 -6.61
C ALA A 65 6.93 3.77 -6.13
N GLY A 66 7.27 5.03 -5.79
CA GLY A 66 8.62 5.39 -5.38
C GLY A 66 8.96 5.09 -3.92
N SER A 67 7.99 5.18 -3.01
CA SER A 67 8.22 5.06 -1.57
C SER A 67 7.81 3.71 -1.00
N MET A 68 6.65 3.17 -1.41
CA MET A 68 6.07 2.00 -0.74
C MET A 68 6.25 0.69 -1.52
N ALA A 69 6.34 0.74 -2.85
CA ALA A 69 6.54 -0.46 -3.67
C ALA A 69 7.81 -1.27 -3.34
N PRO A 70 8.96 -0.66 -2.98
CA PRO A 70 10.16 -1.40 -2.57
C PRO A 70 9.93 -2.27 -1.33
N GLU A 71 9.19 -1.75 -0.35
CA GLU A 71 8.96 -2.38 0.96
C GLU A 71 7.82 -3.41 0.95
N LEU A 72 6.79 -3.17 0.12
CA LEU A 72 5.54 -3.95 0.14
C LEU A 72 5.37 -4.89 -1.07
N ASP A 73 6.30 -4.88 -2.03
CA ASP A 73 6.27 -5.74 -3.22
C ASP A 73 4.94 -5.69 -4.00
N LEU A 74 4.40 -4.48 -4.17
CA LEU A 74 3.10 -4.27 -4.79
C LEU A 74 3.08 -4.74 -6.25
N ARG A 75 2.19 -5.67 -6.59
CA ARG A 75 2.09 -6.28 -7.93
C ARG A 75 1.98 -5.27 -9.07
N ALA A 76 1.31 -4.14 -8.86
CA ALA A 76 1.15 -3.12 -9.91
C ALA A 76 2.46 -2.45 -10.33
N PHE A 77 3.51 -2.52 -9.51
CA PHE A 77 4.76 -1.78 -9.67
C PHE A 77 6.01 -2.68 -9.72
N ARG A 78 5.86 -4.01 -9.66
CA ARG A 78 7.02 -4.94 -9.70
C ARG A 78 7.93 -4.72 -10.90
N ASP A 79 7.35 -4.41 -12.05
CA ASP A 79 8.09 -4.20 -13.30
C ASP A 79 8.97 -2.93 -13.29
N LEU A 80 8.78 -2.04 -12.32
CA LEU A 80 9.55 -0.79 -12.16
C LEU A 80 10.80 -0.96 -11.28
N ARG A 81 11.03 -2.16 -10.73
CA ARG A 81 12.19 -2.46 -9.87
C ARG A 81 13.45 -2.84 -10.67
N GLY A 82 13.41 -2.69 -12.00
CA GLY A 82 14.52 -2.96 -12.93
C GLY A 82 15.38 -1.74 -13.22
#